data_AF-A0A921SYY1-F1
#
_entry.id   AF-A0A921SYY1-F1
#
_cell.length_a   1.000
_cell.length_b   1.000
_cell.length_c   1.000
_cell.angle_alpha   90.00
_cell.angle_beta   90.00
_cell.angle_gamma   90.00
#
_symmetry.space_group_name_H-M   'P 1'
#
loop_
_entity.id
_entity.type
_entity.pdbx_description
1 polymer ?
#
loop_
_entity_poly.entity_id
_entity_poly.type
_entity_poly.pdbx_seq_one_letter_code
_entity_poly.pdbx_strand_id
1 'polypeptide(L)'
;MLIEFGWSLDGAAWADGTGTTGSVRLGPRGLVQLLQSRLALTRPSVDPAVRIAQYAKAIAEAEHPWPRESFAVDPWATAATMLSWRDAAVMAGAALQPREGLPARLEALCAIEQVADLSPGAADDLAELVALLQESPWPLGIERLLCHEAPESLPGSWPRLLALLGEGGVELSAAAERPTGRPELVLLEAEDEWTAAETAARFLAGREGRAVHVLATEDTILLDQELRRRDLPALGVAESSADRTSLQILPLYLSIAVAPVDVQQLGAFLDLRVLDAPDSDREPIGLVPSRVRRRFLDALAAEPGTGGAAWRAVLEEFAGDPDAYEVARAVSDLVTAPLRPEQLTPARLRAATAWLGQRLRALGQGDPGLLRASTHLQTFLEVLDTLGDDHVLDERELSQVLEASGGRAASPFARPEASGERTSCTRPAQLRADGGDVLWWGADRQDARTGVTWDASEVEA
;
A
#
# COMPACT_ATOMS: atom_id res chain seq x y z
N MET A 1 -14.90 26.89 8.30
CA MET A 1 -13.65 26.33 7.71
C MET A 1 -13.70 26.44 6.20
N LEU A 2 -12.56 26.75 5.57
CA LEU A 2 -12.39 26.80 4.11
C LEU A 2 -11.69 25.53 3.61
N ILE A 3 -12.19 24.94 2.52
CA ILE A 3 -11.55 23.79 1.85
C ILE A 3 -11.16 24.20 0.43
N GLU A 4 -9.94 23.87 0.02
CA GLU A 4 -9.50 23.88 -1.38
C GLU A 4 -9.47 22.44 -1.87
N PHE A 5 -10.34 22.13 -2.83
CA PHE A 5 -10.54 20.79 -3.36
C PHE A 5 -10.08 20.70 -4.81
N GLY A 6 -9.30 19.67 -5.11
CA GLY A 6 -8.96 19.34 -6.49
C GLY A 6 -8.68 17.85 -6.66
N TRP A 7 -9.00 17.32 -7.83
CA TRP A 7 -9.00 15.87 -8.09
C TRP A 7 -7.65 15.21 -7.80
N SER A 8 -6.56 15.95 -8.06
CA SER A 8 -5.19 15.48 -7.88
C SER A 8 -4.47 16.04 -6.65
N LEU A 9 -5.20 16.69 -5.73
CA LEU A 9 -4.63 17.31 -4.53
C LEU A 9 -4.35 16.34 -3.37
N ASP A 10 -4.75 15.06 -3.48
CA ASP A 10 -4.32 14.05 -2.51
C ASP A 10 -2.82 13.78 -2.64
N GLY A 11 -2.11 13.77 -1.51
CA GLY A 11 -0.68 13.49 -1.45
C GLY A 11 0.10 14.59 -0.75
N ALA A 12 1.37 14.29 -0.44
CA ALA A 12 2.22 15.05 0.47
C ALA A 12 2.47 16.51 0.04
N ALA A 13 1.59 17.42 0.46
CA ALA A 13 1.94 18.78 0.79
C ALA A 13 1.96 18.88 2.32
N TRP A 14 3.11 18.52 2.92
CA TRP A 14 3.37 18.77 4.36
C TRP A 14 3.26 20.26 4.73
N ALA A 15 3.20 21.15 3.74
CA ALA A 15 3.01 22.58 3.92
C ALA A 15 1.57 22.99 4.31
N ASP A 16 0.56 22.12 4.20
CA ASP A 16 -0.85 22.54 4.37
C ASP A 16 -1.44 22.27 5.77
N GLY A 17 -0.56 22.13 6.77
CA GLY A 17 -0.93 21.70 8.12
C GLY A 17 -0.57 22.66 9.26
N THR A 18 -0.46 23.98 9.06
CA THR A 18 -0.53 24.88 10.22
C THR A 18 -2.00 25.16 10.53
N GLY A 19 -2.52 24.54 11.58
CA GLY A 19 -3.88 24.73 12.13
C GLY A 19 -4.18 26.15 12.65
N THR A 20 -3.57 27.18 12.06
CA THR A 20 -3.68 28.60 12.42
C THR A 20 -4.55 29.41 11.45
N THR A 21 -4.87 28.93 10.24
CA THR A 21 -5.59 29.71 9.21
C THR A 21 -7.00 29.24 8.85
N GLY A 22 -7.50 28.14 9.43
CA GLY A 22 -8.88 27.68 9.19
C GLY A 22 -9.15 27.20 7.74
N SER A 23 -8.10 26.95 6.96
CA SER A 23 -8.12 26.47 5.57
C SER A 23 -7.37 25.15 5.42
N VAL A 24 -7.85 24.23 4.58
CA VAL A 24 -7.16 22.96 4.25
C VAL A 24 -7.21 22.69 2.74
N ARG A 25 -6.20 22.02 2.18
CA ARG A 25 -6.21 21.52 0.80
C ARG A 25 -6.41 20.01 0.81
N LEU A 26 -7.36 19.51 0.03
CA LEU A 26 -7.75 18.09 0.03
C LEU A 26 -8.01 17.60 -1.39
N GLY A 27 -7.63 16.35 -1.66
CA GLY A 27 -8.17 15.63 -2.81
C GLY A 27 -9.36 14.74 -2.44
N PRO A 28 -9.76 13.83 -3.35
CA PRO A 28 -10.85 12.89 -3.14
C PRO A 28 -10.81 12.13 -1.82
N ARG A 29 -9.67 11.50 -1.49
CA ARG A 29 -9.50 10.72 -0.25
C ARG A 29 -9.56 11.62 0.97
N GLY A 30 -8.86 12.76 0.95
CA GLY A 30 -8.85 13.70 2.06
C GLY A 30 -10.23 14.27 2.38
N LEU A 31 -11.02 14.60 1.35
CA LEU A 31 -12.38 15.12 1.52
C LEU A 31 -13.33 14.06 2.07
N VAL A 32 -13.30 12.82 1.56
CA VAL A 32 -14.08 11.69 2.10
C VAL A 32 -13.75 11.45 3.57
N GLN A 33 -12.48 11.35 3.94
CA GLN A 33 -12.06 11.12 5.32
C GLN A 33 -12.49 12.26 6.27
N LEU A 34 -12.40 13.51 5.81
CA LEU A 34 -12.88 14.66 6.57
C LEU A 34 -14.40 14.56 6.82
N LEU A 35 -15.17 14.25 5.78
CA LEU A 35 -16.63 14.14 5.89
C LEU A 35 -17.03 12.96 6.78
N GLN A 36 -16.40 11.79 6.63
CA GLN A 36 -16.62 10.64 7.51
C GLN A 36 -16.33 10.99 8.97
N SER A 37 -15.26 11.74 9.24
CA SER A 37 -14.93 12.19 10.59
C SER A 37 -16.00 13.12 11.17
N ARG A 38 -16.58 14.02 10.35
CA ARG A 38 -17.64 14.95 10.77
C ARG A 38 -18.98 14.25 10.98
N LEU A 39 -19.25 13.20 10.22
CA LEU A 39 -20.49 12.44 10.23
C LEU A 39 -20.42 11.18 11.11
N ALA A 40 -19.29 10.96 11.80
CA ALA A 40 -19.04 9.79 12.64
C ALA A 40 -19.15 8.45 11.88
N LEU A 41 -18.72 8.42 10.61
CA LEU A 41 -18.69 7.24 9.73
C LEU A 41 -17.30 6.60 9.62
N THR A 42 -16.34 7.03 10.44
CA THR A 42 -14.98 6.49 10.42
C THR A 42 -14.96 5.03 10.86
N ARG A 43 -14.27 4.18 10.09
CA ARG A 43 -14.12 2.74 10.36
C ARG A 43 -12.64 2.33 10.28
N PRO A 44 -12.23 1.19 10.88
CA PRO A 44 -10.88 0.66 10.68
C PRO A 44 -10.60 0.43 9.19
N SER A 45 -9.41 0.78 8.72
CA SER A 45 -9.00 0.52 7.34
C SER A 45 -8.86 -0.98 7.11
N VAL A 46 -9.47 -1.49 6.04
CA VAL A 46 -9.32 -2.88 5.61
C VAL A 46 -8.35 -2.94 4.43
N ASP A 47 -7.40 -3.86 4.48
CA ASP A 47 -6.45 -4.06 3.40
C ASP A 47 -7.15 -4.56 2.12
N PRO A 48 -6.80 -4.07 0.92
CA PRO A 48 -7.35 -4.56 -0.34
C PRO A 48 -7.29 -6.08 -0.50
N ALA A 49 -6.25 -6.76 0.01
CA ALA A 49 -6.13 -8.21 -0.07
C ALA A 49 -7.26 -8.94 0.65
N VAL A 50 -7.70 -8.43 1.81
CA VAL A 50 -8.83 -8.99 2.57
C VAL A 50 -10.13 -8.83 1.79
N ARG A 51 -10.35 -7.67 1.16
CA ARG A 51 -11.53 -7.45 0.29
C ARG A 51 -11.52 -8.38 -0.93
N ILE A 52 -10.35 -8.64 -1.52
CA ILE A 52 -10.22 -9.62 -2.62
C ILE A 52 -10.66 -11.01 -2.16
N ALA A 53 -10.20 -11.46 -0.99
CA ALA A 53 -10.58 -12.75 -0.42
C ALA A 53 -12.09 -12.84 -0.11
N GLN A 54 -12.67 -11.79 0.47
CA GLN A 54 -14.11 -11.70 0.74
C GLN A 54 -14.91 -11.78 -0.56
N TYR A 55 -14.45 -11.09 -1.61
CA TYR A 55 -15.12 -11.11 -2.90
C TYR A 55 -14.93 -12.44 -3.64
N ALA A 56 -13.79 -13.11 -3.48
CA ALA A 56 -13.57 -14.46 -4.01
C ALA A 56 -14.57 -15.46 -3.41
N LYS A 57 -14.80 -15.38 -2.09
CA LYS A 57 -15.84 -16.15 -1.41
C LYS A 57 -17.23 -15.86 -1.98
N ALA A 58 -17.58 -14.59 -2.18
CA ALA A 58 -18.85 -14.19 -2.76
C ALA A 58 -19.04 -14.71 -4.20
N ILE A 59 -17.99 -14.70 -5.02
CA ILE A 59 -18.03 -15.28 -6.39
C ILE A 59 -18.30 -16.78 -6.32
N ALA A 60 -17.64 -17.50 -5.41
CA ALA A 60 -17.87 -18.93 -5.22
C ALA A 60 -19.30 -19.23 -4.78
N GLU A 61 -19.86 -18.42 -3.87
CA GLU A 61 -21.23 -18.58 -3.36
C GLU A 61 -22.31 -18.22 -4.40
N ALA A 62 -22.08 -17.22 -5.23
CA ALA A 62 -23.04 -16.79 -6.26
C ALA A 62 -23.16 -17.80 -7.42
N GLU A 63 -22.13 -18.63 -7.65
CA GLU A 63 -22.03 -19.62 -8.73
C GLU A 63 -22.42 -19.10 -10.12
N HIS A 64 -22.26 -17.80 -10.38
CA HIS A 64 -22.73 -17.18 -11.61
C HIS A 64 -21.95 -17.70 -12.85
N PRO A 65 -22.60 -17.95 -14.01
CA PRO A 65 -21.91 -18.49 -15.19
C PRO A 65 -20.81 -17.62 -15.77
N TRP A 66 -20.98 -16.30 -15.70
CA TRP A 66 -20.11 -15.35 -16.39
C TRP A 66 -18.63 -15.40 -15.93
N PRO A 67 -18.30 -15.37 -14.63
CA PRO A 67 -16.89 -15.48 -14.20
C PRO A 67 -16.39 -16.92 -14.05
N ARG A 68 -17.26 -17.94 -14.15
CA ARG A 68 -16.98 -19.31 -13.72
C ARG A 68 -15.71 -19.91 -14.33
N GLU A 69 -15.53 -19.77 -15.64
CA GLU A 69 -14.37 -20.34 -16.34
C GLU A 69 -13.06 -19.66 -15.93
N SER A 70 -13.08 -18.34 -15.73
CA SER A 70 -11.88 -17.59 -15.27
C SER A 70 -11.59 -17.89 -13.80
N PHE A 71 -12.62 -17.92 -12.97
CA PHE A 71 -12.50 -18.21 -11.53
C PHE A 71 -11.96 -19.62 -11.27
N ALA A 72 -12.34 -20.61 -12.09
CA ALA A 72 -11.81 -21.96 -11.99
C ALA A 72 -10.31 -22.07 -12.35
N VAL A 73 -9.78 -21.12 -13.13
CA VAL A 73 -8.35 -21.08 -13.52
C VAL A 73 -7.52 -20.28 -12.52
N ASP A 74 -8.04 -19.13 -12.07
CA ASP A 74 -7.36 -18.24 -11.13
C ASP A 74 -8.40 -17.51 -10.27
N PRO A 75 -8.77 -18.08 -9.10
CA PRO A 75 -9.76 -17.49 -8.21
C PRO A 75 -9.37 -16.08 -7.74
N TRP A 76 -8.10 -15.88 -7.37
CA TRP A 76 -7.61 -14.64 -6.81
C TRP A 76 -7.60 -13.51 -7.84
N ALA A 77 -7.01 -13.72 -9.01
CA ALA A 77 -6.95 -12.70 -10.06
C ALA A 77 -8.34 -12.36 -10.60
N THR A 78 -9.22 -13.36 -10.73
CA THR A 78 -10.62 -13.14 -11.12
C THR A 78 -11.34 -12.29 -10.08
N ALA A 79 -11.22 -12.63 -8.79
CA ALA A 79 -11.82 -11.86 -7.71
C ALA A 79 -11.30 -10.41 -7.65
N ALA A 80 -9.98 -10.21 -7.78
CA ALA A 80 -9.38 -8.87 -7.80
C ALA A 80 -9.90 -8.04 -8.98
N THR A 81 -10.01 -8.64 -10.16
CA THR A 81 -10.52 -7.97 -11.36
C THR A 81 -11.99 -7.59 -11.20
N MET A 82 -12.83 -8.55 -10.78
CA MET A 82 -14.26 -8.28 -10.59
C MET A 82 -14.52 -7.28 -9.47
N LEU A 83 -13.79 -7.34 -8.36
CA LEU A 83 -13.87 -6.34 -7.29
C LEU A 83 -13.50 -4.95 -7.81
N SER A 84 -12.52 -4.83 -8.71
CA SER A 84 -12.17 -3.55 -9.32
C SER A 84 -13.28 -2.99 -10.21
N TRP A 85 -14.00 -3.84 -10.95
CA TRP A 85 -15.16 -3.45 -11.74
C TRP A 85 -16.34 -3.05 -10.86
N ARG A 86 -16.58 -3.82 -9.80
CA ARG A 86 -17.56 -3.52 -8.76
C ARG A 86 -17.32 -2.14 -8.18
N ASP A 87 -16.12 -1.87 -7.68
CA ASP A 87 -15.77 -0.58 -7.07
C ASP A 87 -15.87 0.57 -8.09
N ALA A 88 -15.49 0.34 -9.35
CA ALA A 88 -15.65 1.33 -10.41
C ALA A 88 -17.12 1.65 -10.71
N ALA A 89 -18.00 0.64 -10.73
CA ALA A 89 -19.44 0.84 -10.92
C ALA A 89 -20.07 1.60 -9.75
N VAL A 90 -19.72 1.24 -8.51
CA VAL A 90 -20.20 1.95 -7.31
C VAL A 90 -19.70 3.39 -7.28
N MET A 91 -18.43 3.65 -7.60
CA MET A 91 -17.91 5.03 -7.74
C MET A 91 -18.64 5.81 -8.83
N ALA A 92 -19.07 5.15 -9.90
CA ALA A 92 -19.90 5.76 -10.95
C ALA A 92 -21.33 6.07 -10.50
N GLY A 93 -21.76 5.57 -9.34
CA GLY A 93 -23.09 5.77 -8.77
C GLY A 93 -24.06 4.60 -8.98
N ALA A 94 -23.57 3.45 -9.47
CA ALA A 94 -24.41 2.27 -9.64
C ALA A 94 -24.76 1.64 -8.28
N ALA A 95 -26.04 1.29 -8.09
CA ALA A 95 -26.52 0.62 -6.88
C ALA A 95 -26.36 -0.92 -6.91
N LEU A 96 -25.85 -1.47 -8.03
CA LEU A 96 -25.62 -2.90 -8.27
C LEU A 96 -26.80 -3.81 -7.87
N GLN A 97 -28.01 -3.40 -8.27
CA GLN A 97 -29.23 -4.18 -8.02
C GLN A 97 -29.61 -5.01 -9.25
N PRO A 98 -30.10 -6.24 -9.09
CA PRO A 98 -30.56 -7.06 -10.22
C PRO A 98 -31.70 -6.38 -10.97
N ARG A 99 -31.60 -6.36 -12.30
CA ARG A 99 -32.63 -5.88 -13.22
C ARG A 99 -32.66 -6.78 -14.46
N GLU A 100 -33.84 -6.89 -15.08
CA GLU A 100 -33.98 -7.59 -16.36
C GLU A 100 -33.23 -6.82 -17.47
N GLY A 101 -32.54 -7.57 -18.34
CA GLY A 101 -31.86 -7.01 -19.51
C GLY A 101 -30.49 -6.37 -19.26
N LEU A 102 -29.88 -6.58 -18.08
CA LEU A 102 -28.51 -6.14 -17.83
C LEU A 102 -27.52 -6.89 -18.74
N PRO A 103 -26.45 -6.22 -19.21
CA PRO A 103 -25.32 -6.90 -19.81
C PRO A 103 -24.71 -7.95 -18.86
N ALA A 104 -24.22 -9.06 -19.40
CA ALA A 104 -23.83 -10.23 -18.60
C ALA A 104 -22.78 -9.94 -17.50
N ARG A 105 -21.89 -8.96 -17.71
CA ARG A 105 -20.94 -8.51 -16.69
C ARG A 105 -21.64 -7.81 -15.52
N LEU A 106 -22.55 -6.87 -15.81
CA LEU A 106 -23.33 -6.18 -14.76
C LEU A 106 -24.29 -7.12 -14.05
N GLU A 107 -24.92 -8.05 -14.79
CA GLU A 107 -25.75 -9.10 -14.19
C GLU A 107 -24.95 -9.95 -13.19
N ALA A 108 -23.73 -10.34 -13.56
CA ALA A 108 -22.82 -11.06 -12.66
C ALA A 108 -22.45 -10.25 -11.42
N LEU A 109 -22.08 -8.96 -11.59
CA LEU A 109 -21.75 -8.08 -10.47
C LEU A 109 -22.94 -7.94 -9.51
N CYS A 110 -24.15 -7.71 -10.03
CA CYS A 110 -25.36 -7.63 -9.20
C CYS A 110 -25.63 -8.96 -8.46
N ALA A 111 -25.48 -10.12 -9.12
CA ALA A 111 -25.70 -11.42 -8.50
C ALA A 111 -24.69 -11.69 -7.36
N ILE A 112 -23.43 -11.33 -7.54
CA ILE A 112 -22.39 -11.46 -6.51
C ILE A 112 -22.64 -10.49 -5.35
N GLU A 113 -23.02 -9.24 -5.65
CA GLU A 113 -23.31 -8.23 -4.63
C GLU A 113 -24.44 -8.66 -3.68
N GLN A 114 -25.39 -9.48 -4.13
CA GLN A 114 -26.47 -10.00 -3.27
C GLN A 114 -26.00 -10.94 -2.15
N VAL A 115 -24.88 -11.63 -2.33
CA VAL A 115 -24.34 -12.58 -1.36
C VAL A 115 -23.05 -12.08 -0.70
N ALA A 116 -22.47 -11.00 -1.21
CA ALA A 116 -21.21 -10.46 -0.72
C ALA A 116 -21.34 -9.89 0.70
N ASP A 117 -20.57 -10.46 1.64
CA ASP A 117 -20.28 -9.86 2.95
C ASP A 117 -18.91 -9.15 2.88
N LEU A 118 -18.92 -7.97 2.26
CA LEU A 118 -17.70 -7.22 1.93
C LEU A 118 -17.46 -6.11 2.94
N SER A 119 -16.23 -6.01 3.44
CA SER A 119 -15.81 -4.85 4.19
C SER A 119 -15.80 -3.60 3.29
N PRO A 120 -16.39 -2.47 3.73
CA PRO A 120 -16.49 -1.27 2.91
C PRO A 120 -15.12 -0.73 2.48
N GLY A 121 -14.99 -0.40 1.20
CA GLY A 121 -13.83 0.29 0.63
C GLY A 121 -14.14 1.74 0.25
N ALA A 122 -13.20 2.37 -0.45
CA ALA A 122 -13.32 3.79 -0.81
C ALA A 122 -14.55 4.12 -1.68
N ALA A 123 -14.98 3.17 -2.54
CA ALA A 123 -16.18 3.33 -3.34
C ALA A 123 -17.44 3.33 -2.46
N ASP A 124 -17.50 2.41 -1.50
CA ASP A 124 -18.60 2.27 -0.54
C ASP A 124 -18.70 3.48 0.38
N ASP A 125 -17.56 3.97 0.88
CA ASP A 125 -17.48 5.14 1.73
C ASP A 125 -18.05 6.40 1.03
N LEU A 126 -17.74 6.58 -0.26
CA LEU A 126 -18.30 7.68 -1.04
C LEU A 126 -19.80 7.51 -1.26
N ALA A 127 -20.26 6.30 -1.58
CA ALA A 127 -21.68 6.01 -1.78
C ALA A 127 -22.50 6.22 -0.49
N GLU A 128 -21.99 5.77 0.66
CA GLU A 128 -22.60 5.96 1.98
C GLU A 128 -22.70 7.44 2.35
N LEU A 129 -21.64 8.23 2.10
CA LEU A 129 -21.67 9.69 2.31
C LEU A 129 -22.76 10.37 1.48
N VAL A 130 -22.87 10.02 0.20
CA VAL A 130 -23.89 10.57 -0.69
C VAL A 130 -25.29 10.19 -0.19
N ALA A 131 -25.50 8.92 0.18
CA ALA A 131 -26.78 8.45 0.70
C ALA A 131 -27.17 9.18 1.99
N LEU A 132 -26.25 9.29 2.96
CA LEU A 132 -26.53 9.96 4.24
C LEU A 132 -26.85 11.45 4.07
N LEU A 133 -26.12 12.15 3.19
CA LEU A 133 -26.37 13.57 2.91
C LEU A 133 -27.66 13.81 2.11
N GLN A 134 -28.13 12.82 1.34
CA GLN A 134 -29.43 12.87 0.67
C GLN A 134 -30.61 12.82 1.64
N GLU A 135 -30.48 12.06 2.73
CA GLU A 135 -31.56 11.90 3.71
C GLU A 135 -31.80 13.16 4.54
N SER A 136 -30.74 13.90 4.88
CA SER A 136 -30.85 15.13 5.66
C SER A 136 -29.62 16.03 5.51
N PRO A 137 -29.78 17.36 5.55
CA PRO A 137 -28.65 18.27 5.61
C PRO A 137 -27.98 18.20 6.99
N TRP A 138 -26.66 18.08 7.02
CA TRP A 138 -25.85 18.01 8.24
C TRP A 138 -25.00 19.28 8.42
N PRO A 139 -24.84 19.80 9.65
CA PRO A 139 -23.96 20.94 9.92
C PRO A 139 -22.50 20.50 9.95
N LEU A 140 -21.85 20.45 8.78
CA LEU A 140 -20.49 19.91 8.61
C LEU A 140 -19.37 20.84 9.15
N GLY A 141 -19.69 22.09 9.46
CA GLY A 141 -18.70 23.11 9.86
C GLY A 141 -17.79 23.58 8.71
N ILE A 142 -18.19 23.29 7.48
CA ILE A 142 -17.55 23.74 6.25
C ILE A 142 -18.31 24.97 5.77
N GLU A 143 -17.63 26.10 5.65
CA GLU A 143 -18.25 27.35 5.20
C GLU A 143 -18.18 27.46 3.68
N ARG A 144 -17.01 27.11 3.11
CA ARG A 144 -16.74 27.27 1.69
C ARG A 144 -15.83 26.17 1.18
N LEU A 145 -16.09 25.72 -0.05
CA LEU A 145 -15.29 24.75 -0.78
C LEU A 145 -14.92 25.36 -2.14
N LEU A 146 -13.62 25.54 -2.36
CA LEU A 146 -13.01 26.06 -3.59
C LEU A 146 -12.64 24.88 -4.50
N CYS A 147 -13.31 24.74 -5.64
CA CYS A 147 -13.07 23.64 -6.59
C CYS A 147 -12.08 24.06 -7.68
N HIS A 148 -11.01 23.28 -7.88
CA HIS A 148 -10.08 23.47 -9.00
C HIS A 148 -10.68 23.05 -10.34
N GLU A 149 -11.43 21.96 -10.34
CA GLU A 149 -12.20 21.49 -11.49
C GLU A 149 -13.68 21.91 -11.35
N ALA A 150 -14.38 22.05 -12.48
CA ALA A 150 -15.82 22.28 -12.46
C ALA A 150 -16.52 21.06 -11.81
N PRO A 151 -17.41 21.22 -10.81
CA PRO A 151 -18.08 20.11 -10.14
C PRO A 151 -18.72 19.08 -11.09
N GLU A 152 -19.33 19.55 -12.17
CA GLU A 152 -19.98 18.75 -13.21
C GLU A 152 -19.01 17.93 -14.08
N SER A 153 -17.72 18.27 -14.08
CA SER A 153 -16.67 17.55 -14.83
C SER A 153 -16.03 16.41 -14.03
N LEU A 154 -16.33 16.34 -12.72
CA LEU A 154 -15.82 15.28 -11.86
C LEU A 154 -16.51 13.94 -12.16
N PRO A 155 -15.79 12.81 -12.00
CA PRO A 155 -16.34 11.51 -12.37
C PRO A 155 -17.35 10.99 -11.33
N GLY A 156 -18.30 10.18 -11.82
CA GLY A 156 -19.16 9.36 -10.98
C GLY A 156 -20.06 10.15 -10.02
N SER A 157 -20.06 9.78 -8.73
CA SER A 157 -20.93 10.38 -7.72
C SER A 157 -20.42 11.70 -7.13
N TRP A 158 -19.23 12.17 -7.52
CA TRP A 158 -18.64 13.42 -7.04
C TRP A 158 -19.47 14.68 -7.32
N PRO A 159 -20.03 14.89 -8.53
CA PRO A 159 -20.94 16.01 -8.78
C PRO A 159 -22.14 16.00 -7.82
N ARG A 160 -22.68 14.81 -7.51
CA ARG A 160 -23.80 14.67 -6.58
C ARG A 160 -23.40 14.98 -5.15
N LEU A 161 -22.25 14.50 -4.69
CA LEU A 161 -21.71 14.82 -3.37
C LEU A 161 -21.55 16.33 -3.21
N LEU A 162 -20.90 17.01 -4.15
CA LEU A 162 -20.70 18.45 -4.08
C LEU A 162 -22.03 19.22 -4.09
N ALA A 163 -22.99 18.81 -4.94
CA ALA A 163 -24.33 19.40 -4.94
C ALA A 163 -25.01 19.29 -3.56
N LEU A 164 -24.93 18.12 -2.91
CA LEU A 164 -25.48 17.91 -1.56
C LEU A 164 -24.80 18.78 -0.50
N LEU A 165 -23.49 18.99 -0.59
CA LEU A 165 -22.79 19.93 0.29
C LEU A 165 -23.31 21.36 0.09
N GLY A 166 -23.55 21.77 -1.16
CA GLY A 166 -24.16 23.05 -1.50
C GLY A 166 -25.58 23.21 -0.94
N GLU A 167 -26.42 22.19 -1.11
CA GLU A 167 -27.77 22.12 -0.52
C GLU A 167 -27.71 22.19 1.03
N GLY A 168 -26.67 21.62 1.64
CA GLY A 168 -26.38 21.67 3.07
C GLY A 168 -25.78 23.00 3.57
N GLY A 169 -25.63 24.00 2.71
CA GLY A 169 -25.18 25.34 3.08
C GLY A 169 -23.68 25.62 2.92
N VAL A 170 -22.93 24.72 2.27
CA VAL A 170 -21.52 24.97 1.91
C VAL A 170 -21.46 25.85 0.66
N GLU A 171 -20.74 26.97 0.73
CA GLU A 171 -20.53 27.82 -0.44
C GLU A 171 -19.54 27.17 -1.41
N LEU A 172 -20.02 26.71 -2.57
CA LEU A 172 -19.16 26.20 -3.65
C LEU A 172 -18.70 27.35 -4.53
N SER A 173 -17.40 27.44 -4.79
CA SER A 173 -16.84 28.44 -5.70
C SER A 173 -15.69 27.85 -6.52
N ALA A 174 -15.53 28.31 -7.75
CA ALA A 174 -14.38 27.91 -8.56
C ALA A 174 -13.11 28.56 -8.03
N ALA A 175 -12.00 27.81 -8.01
CA ALA A 175 -10.68 28.37 -7.78
C ALA A 175 -10.40 29.40 -8.89
N ALA A 176 -9.96 30.59 -8.51
CA ALA A 176 -9.69 31.63 -9.49
C ALA A 176 -8.53 31.20 -10.41
N GLU A 177 -8.76 31.21 -11.72
CA GLU A 177 -7.68 31.13 -12.71
C GLU A 177 -6.74 32.31 -12.50
N ARG A 178 -5.53 32.06 -11.98
CA ARG A 178 -4.52 33.11 -11.88
C ARG A 178 -3.91 33.33 -13.26
N PRO A 179 -3.67 34.58 -13.67
CA PRO A 179 -3.12 34.88 -14.99
C PRO A 179 -1.78 34.16 -15.18
N THR A 180 -1.74 33.33 -16.21
CA THR A 180 -0.57 32.55 -16.61
C THR A 180 0.35 33.44 -17.45
N GLY A 181 1.50 33.81 -16.89
CA GLY A 181 2.66 34.17 -17.71
C GLY A 181 3.21 32.91 -18.38
N ARG A 182 3.87 33.04 -19.53
CA ARG A 182 4.70 31.94 -20.03
C ARG A 182 5.90 31.79 -19.07
N PRO A 183 6.06 30.66 -18.38
CA PRO A 183 7.25 30.47 -17.55
C PRO A 183 8.48 30.43 -18.46
N GLU A 184 9.59 30.96 -17.96
CA GLU A 184 10.89 30.67 -18.57
C GLU A 184 11.22 29.20 -18.28
N LEU A 185 11.27 28.39 -19.33
CA LEU A 185 11.60 26.97 -19.22
C LEU A 185 13.09 26.78 -19.52
N VAL A 186 13.81 26.28 -18.53
CA VAL A 186 15.20 25.85 -18.69
C VAL A 186 15.23 24.34 -18.56
N LEU A 187 15.58 23.64 -19.64
CA LEU A 187 15.80 22.20 -19.64
C LEU A 187 17.28 21.95 -19.30
N LEU A 188 17.53 21.09 -18.32
CA LEU A 188 18.86 20.63 -17.97
C LEU A 188 18.95 19.13 -18.21
N GLU A 189 19.78 18.76 -19.18
CA GLU A 189 20.10 17.37 -19.46
C GLU A 189 21.42 17.02 -18.77
N ALA A 190 21.42 15.95 -18.00
CA ALA A 190 22.60 15.40 -17.34
C ALA A 190 22.91 14.02 -17.92
N GLU A 191 24.18 13.62 -17.87
CA GLU A 191 24.63 12.31 -18.37
C GLU A 191 24.07 11.15 -17.53
N ASP A 192 23.92 11.37 -16.22
CA ASP A 192 23.37 10.42 -15.27
C ASP A 192 22.57 11.12 -14.15
N GLU A 193 21.82 10.31 -13.40
CA GLU A 193 20.98 10.77 -12.29
C GLU A 193 21.81 11.40 -11.15
N TRP A 194 23.05 10.97 -10.96
CA TRP A 194 23.97 11.52 -9.95
C TRP A 194 24.33 12.98 -10.26
N THR A 195 24.71 13.25 -11.50
CA THR A 195 25.02 14.59 -11.99
C THR A 195 23.78 15.48 -11.97
N ALA A 196 22.60 14.92 -12.30
CA ALA A 196 21.33 15.62 -12.18
C ALA A 196 21.04 16.01 -10.72
N ALA A 197 21.18 15.05 -9.79
CA ALA A 197 20.95 15.26 -8.35
C ALA A 197 21.90 16.30 -7.77
N GLU A 198 23.19 16.24 -8.10
CA GLU A 198 24.17 17.22 -7.64
C GLU A 198 23.84 18.63 -8.15
N THR A 199 23.48 18.73 -9.43
CA THR A 199 23.15 20.01 -10.07
C THR A 199 21.86 20.61 -9.52
N ALA A 200 20.83 19.78 -9.32
CA ALA A 200 19.57 20.17 -8.69
C ALA A 200 19.79 20.64 -7.24
N ALA A 201 20.59 19.91 -6.45
CA ALA A 201 20.91 20.31 -5.07
C ALA A 201 21.70 21.64 -5.03
N ARG A 202 22.64 21.87 -5.97
CA ARG A 202 23.35 23.15 -6.11
C ARG A 202 22.41 24.29 -6.50
N PHE A 203 21.47 24.04 -7.41
CA PHE A 203 20.45 25.02 -7.79
C PHE A 203 19.60 25.42 -6.58
N LEU A 204 19.15 24.44 -5.79
CA LEU A 204 18.35 24.68 -4.58
C LEU A 204 19.15 25.43 -3.50
N ALA A 205 20.42 25.10 -3.31
CA ALA A 205 21.31 25.82 -2.40
C ALA A 205 21.53 27.28 -2.82
N GLY A 206 21.65 27.54 -4.13
CA GLY A 206 21.83 28.88 -4.68
C GLY A 206 20.58 29.78 -4.62
N ARG A 207 19.47 29.29 -4.07
CA ARG A 207 18.17 29.98 -3.97
C ARG A 207 17.70 30.15 -2.52
N GLU A 208 18.59 30.06 -1.54
CA GLU A 208 18.26 30.38 -0.13
C GLU A 208 17.53 31.72 0.02
N GLY A 209 16.46 31.73 0.81
CA GLY A 209 15.61 32.91 1.01
C GLY A 209 14.69 33.26 -0.17
N ARG A 210 14.64 32.44 -1.24
CA ARG A 210 13.63 32.55 -2.32
C ARG A 210 12.66 31.37 -2.25
N ALA A 211 11.38 31.65 -2.54
CA ALA A 211 10.38 30.59 -2.67
C ALA A 211 10.71 29.72 -3.89
N VAL A 212 11.10 28.48 -3.65
CA VAL A 212 11.30 27.45 -4.67
C VAL A 212 10.35 26.28 -4.39
N HIS A 213 9.64 25.88 -5.43
CA HIS A 213 8.77 24.72 -5.42
C HIS A 213 9.49 23.54 -6.07
N VAL A 214 9.49 22.38 -5.43
CA VAL A 214 10.05 21.16 -6.01
C VAL A 214 8.91 20.24 -6.43
N LEU A 215 8.78 20.01 -7.73
CA LEU A 215 7.92 18.98 -8.30
C LEU A 215 8.77 17.72 -8.49
N ALA A 216 8.58 16.73 -7.63
CA ALA A 216 9.28 15.45 -7.69
C ALA A 216 8.33 14.36 -8.21
N THR A 217 8.37 14.12 -9.51
CA THR A 217 7.57 13.05 -10.14
C THR A 217 8.22 11.67 -10.06
N GLU A 218 9.53 11.61 -9.85
CA GLU A 218 10.32 10.37 -9.68
C GLU A 218 11.02 10.31 -8.31
N ASP A 219 11.68 9.17 -8.04
CA ASP A 219 12.47 8.92 -6.83
C ASP A 219 13.52 10.02 -6.57
N THR A 220 13.53 10.54 -5.34
CA THR A 220 14.45 11.61 -4.91
C THR A 220 15.59 11.09 -4.05
N ILE A 221 15.83 9.77 -3.98
CA ILE A 221 16.83 9.20 -3.06
C ILE A 221 18.22 9.80 -3.30
N LEU A 222 18.66 9.93 -4.55
CA LEU A 222 19.96 10.54 -4.88
C LEU A 222 19.95 12.06 -4.64
N LEU A 223 18.86 12.73 -4.99
CA LEU A 223 18.68 14.16 -4.71
C LEU A 223 18.74 14.44 -3.20
N ASP A 224 18.07 13.64 -2.38
CA ASP A 224 18.07 13.72 -0.92
C ASP A 224 19.47 13.53 -0.33
N GLN A 225 20.28 12.62 -0.89
CA GLN A 225 21.67 12.46 -0.47
C GLN A 225 22.48 13.73 -0.74
N GLU A 226 22.33 14.33 -1.93
CA GLU A 226 23.04 15.55 -2.30
C GLU A 226 22.52 16.80 -1.55
N LEU A 227 21.23 16.82 -1.18
CA LEU A 227 20.66 17.83 -0.29
C LEU A 227 21.25 17.73 1.12
N ARG A 228 21.27 16.53 1.73
CA ARG A 228 21.85 16.33 3.07
C ARG A 228 23.34 16.67 3.11
N ARG A 229 24.09 16.36 2.06
CA ARG A 229 25.51 16.76 1.94
C ARG A 229 25.74 18.27 1.98
N ARG A 230 24.69 19.07 1.73
CA ARG A 230 24.69 20.54 1.73
C ARG A 230 23.88 21.12 2.89
N ASP A 231 23.58 20.31 3.90
CA ASP A 231 22.74 20.68 5.05
C ASP A 231 21.35 21.21 4.66
N LEU A 232 20.83 20.71 3.53
CA LEU A 232 19.49 21.04 3.03
C LEU A 232 18.48 19.95 3.38
N PRO A 233 17.22 20.32 3.69
CA PRO A 233 16.18 19.36 4.04
C PRO A 233 15.87 18.41 2.88
N ALA A 234 15.84 17.11 3.18
CA ALA A 234 15.46 16.06 2.23
C ALA A 234 13.95 16.11 1.87
N LEU A 235 13.63 15.78 0.62
CA LEU A 235 12.27 15.73 0.10
C LEU A 235 11.55 14.45 0.54
N GLY A 236 12.27 13.33 0.59
CA GLY A 236 11.74 12.05 1.03
C GLY A 236 10.69 11.44 0.09
N VAL A 237 10.75 11.77 -1.21
CA VAL A 237 9.88 11.17 -2.23
C VAL A 237 10.56 9.92 -2.76
N ALA A 238 9.96 8.76 -2.53
CA ALA A 238 10.36 7.51 -3.17
C ALA A 238 9.15 6.62 -3.42
N GLU A 239 9.19 5.89 -4.54
CA GLU A 239 8.24 4.87 -4.89
C GLU A 239 8.21 3.78 -3.82
N SER A 240 6.99 3.44 -3.46
CA SER A 240 6.74 2.31 -2.60
C SER A 240 6.92 1.03 -3.41
N SER A 241 7.77 0.13 -2.92
CA SER A 241 8.09 -1.14 -3.59
C SER A 241 7.62 -2.31 -2.73
N ALA A 242 7.20 -3.39 -3.40
CA ALA A 242 6.91 -4.68 -2.77
C ALA A 242 8.20 -5.45 -2.43
N ASP A 243 9.32 -5.15 -3.12
CA ASP A 243 10.58 -5.91 -3.00
C ASP A 243 11.48 -5.43 -1.85
N ARG A 244 10.91 -4.76 -0.84
CA ARG A 244 11.69 -4.26 0.29
C ARG A 244 12.05 -5.42 1.23
N THR A 245 13.24 -5.39 1.81
CA THR A 245 13.75 -6.45 2.70
C THR A 245 12.77 -6.84 3.81
N SER A 246 12.06 -5.87 4.39
CA SER A 246 11.03 -6.14 5.41
C SER A 246 9.85 -6.96 4.89
N LEU A 247 9.45 -6.77 3.63
CA LEU A 247 8.35 -7.48 2.99
C LEU A 247 8.80 -8.85 2.43
N GLN A 248 10.11 -9.06 2.28
CA GLN A 248 10.68 -10.35 1.86
C GLN A 248 10.80 -11.37 3.00
N ILE A 249 10.59 -10.96 4.26
CA ILE A 249 10.69 -11.86 5.41
C ILE A 249 9.67 -13.01 5.32
N LEU A 250 8.40 -12.70 5.06
CA LEU A 250 7.34 -13.70 5.01
C LEU A 250 7.44 -14.61 3.77
N PRO A 251 7.64 -14.10 2.53
CA PRO A 251 7.90 -14.94 1.36
C PRO A 251 9.08 -15.88 1.55
N LEU A 252 10.22 -15.37 2.06
CA LEU A 252 11.40 -16.20 2.32
C LEU A 252 11.10 -17.27 3.38
N TYR A 253 10.40 -16.92 4.46
CA TYR A 253 10.01 -17.89 5.50
C TYR A 253 9.12 -19.00 4.94
N LEU A 254 8.14 -18.68 4.10
CA LEU A 254 7.25 -19.69 3.51
C LEU A 254 7.96 -20.53 2.45
N SER A 255 8.93 -19.97 1.73
CA SER A 255 9.74 -20.72 0.75
C SER A 255 10.51 -21.90 1.37
N ILE A 256 10.83 -21.82 2.67
CA ILE A 256 11.49 -22.92 3.41
C ILE A 256 10.51 -23.77 4.23
N ALA A 257 9.28 -23.28 4.43
CA ALA A 257 8.21 -23.97 5.14
C ALA A 257 7.44 -24.94 4.24
N VAL A 258 7.48 -24.72 2.93
CA VAL A 258 6.77 -25.49 1.92
C VAL A 258 7.76 -26.38 1.17
N ALA A 259 7.38 -27.64 0.92
CA ALA A 259 8.19 -28.59 0.18
C ALA A 259 8.14 -28.28 -1.33
N PRO A 260 9.25 -28.44 -2.07
CA PRO A 260 10.56 -28.92 -1.62
C PRO A 260 11.39 -27.83 -0.91
N VAL A 261 12.05 -28.18 0.19
CA VAL A 261 12.94 -27.25 0.91
C VAL A 261 14.19 -26.97 0.09
N ASP A 262 14.38 -25.71 -0.29
CA ASP A 262 15.62 -25.23 -0.92
C ASP A 262 16.66 -24.85 0.16
N VAL A 263 17.80 -25.55 0.15
CA VAL A 263 18.91 -25.31 1.08
C VAL A 263 19.51 -23.90 0.89
N GLN A 264 19.45 -23.34 -0.33
CA GLN A 264 19.92 -21.97 -0.59
C GLN A 264 19.00 -20.94 0.08
N GLN A 265 17.68 -21.12 -0.03
CA GLN A 265 16.70 -20.25 0.65
C GLN A 265 16.79 -20.38 2.17
N LEU A 266 17.05 -21.59 2.68
CA LEU A 266 17.33 -21.82 4.10
C LEU A 266 18.58 -21.07 4.55
N GLY A 267 19.67 -21.13 3.78
CA GLY A 267 20.87 -20.34 4.04
C GLY A 267 20.58 -18.83 4.05
N ALA A 268 19.82 -18.34 3.07
CA ALA A 268 19.41 -16.94 2.98
C ALA A 268 18.55 -16.51 4.18
N PHE A 269 17.60 -17.34 4.62
CA PHE A 269 16.78 -17.10 5.79
C PHE A 269 17.62 -17.04 7.08
N LEU A 270 18.55 -17.98 7.24
CA LEU A 270 19.46 -18.01 8.40
C LEU A 270 20.35 -16.76 8.45
N ASP A 271 20.85 -16.28 7.31
CA ASP A 271 21.69 -15.07 7.24
C ASP A 271 20.90 -13.75 7.13
N LEU A 272 19.56 -13.81 7.12
CA LEU A 272 18.73 -12.62 7.02
C LEU A 272 18.95 -11.68 8.23
N ARG A 273 19.51 -10.50 7.94
CA ARG A 273 19.75 -9.43 8.91
C ARG A 273 18.58 -8.47 8.85
N VAL A 274 17.98 -8.22 10.01
CA VAL A 274 16.73 -7.44 10.08
C VAL A 274 16.93 -6.10 10.78
N LEU A 275 17.87 -6.02 11.72
CA LEU A 275 18.27 -4.76 12.35
C LEU A 275 19.77 -4.53 12.20
N ASP A 276 20.13 -3.27 11.98
CA ASP A 276 21.51 -2.81 12.09
C ASP A 276 22.02 -3.00 13.51
N ALA A 277 23.33 -3.19 13.65
CA ALA A 277 23.95 -3.35 14.94
C ALA A 277 23.75 -2.08 15.79
N PRO A 278 23.29 -2.20 17.06
CA PRO A 278 23.08 -1.03 17.92
C PRO A 278 24.38 -0.26 18.25
N ASP A 279 25.54 -0.89 18.04
CA ASP A 279 26.88 -0.29 18.11
C ASP A 279 27.74 -0.80 16.94
N SER A 280 28.65 0.03 16.42
CA SER A 280 29.55 -0.30 15.29
C SER A 280 30.40 -1.57 15.46
N ASP A 281 30.54 -2.09 16.69
CA ASP A 281 31.29 -3.30 17.03
C ASP A 281 30.42 -4.56 17.27
N ARG A 282 29.09 -4.47 17.12
CA ARG A 282 28.17 -5.59 17.36
C ARG A 282 27.71 -6.23 16.06
N GLU A 283 27.33 -7.51 16.13
CA GLU A 283 26.71 -8.17 14.98
C GLU A 283 25.27 -7.67 14.78
N PRO A 284 24.84 -7.49 13.52
CA PRO A 284 23.45 -7.16 13.21
C PRO A 284 22.51 -8.26 13.70
N ILE A 285 21.33 -7.84 14.14
CA ILE A 285 20.32 -8.74 14.74
C ILE A 285 19.51 -9.36 13.60
N GLY A 286 19.57 -10.69 13.50
CA GLY A 286 18.74 -11.48 12.58
C GLY A 286 17.52 -12.07 13.26
N LEU A 287 16.63 -12.68 12.46
CA LEU A 287 15.50 -13.47 13.00
C LEU A 287 16.01 -14.62 13.87
N VAL A 288 17.05 -15.30 13.41
CA VAL A 288 17.74 -16.36 14.15
C VAL A 288 18.94 -15.75 14.91
N PRO A 289 19.06 -15.96 16.23
CA PRO A 289 20.21 -15.50 17.01
C PRO A 289 21.53 -15.95 16.40
N SER A 290 22.56 -15.08 16.42
CA SER A 290 23.83 -15.33 15.74
C SER A 290 24.50 -16.65 16.12
N ARG A 291 24.43 -17.04 17.39
CA ARG A 291 24.98 -18.32 17.89
C ARG A 291 24.30 -19.52 17.24
N VAL A 292 22.97 -19.50 17.15
CA VAL A 292 22.17 -20.57 16.53
C VAL A 292 22.37 -20.59 15.02
N ARG A 293 22.33 -19.41 14.38
CA ARG A 293 22.58 -19.22 12.95
C ARG A 293 23.91 -19.84 12.52
N ARG A 294 25.02 -19.47 13.17
CA ARG A 294 26.36 -19.95 12.80
C ARG A 294 26.43 -21.47 12.85
N ARG A 295 25.87 -22.09 13.88
CA ARG A 295 25.87 -23.56 14.01
C ARG A 295 25.06 -24.25 12.92
N PHE A 296 23.89 -23.73 12.55
CA PHE A 296 23.14 -24.30 11.42
C PHE A 296 23.85 -24.08 10.08
N LEU A 297 24.48 -22.93 9.85
CA LEU A 297 25.27 -22.69 8.64
C LEU A 297 26.50 -23.62 8.56
N ASP A 298 27.20 -23.84 9.69
CA ASP A 298 28.30 -24.81 9.78
C ASP A 298 27.81 -26.23 9.49
N ALA A 299 26.64 -26.61 10.02
CA ALA A 299 26.03 -27.91 9.77
C ALA A 299 25.64 -28.10 8.29
N LEU A 300 25.06 -27.07 7.65
CA LEU A 300 24.72 -27.09 6.22
C LEU A 300 25.97 -27.15 5.33
N ALA A 301 27.06 -26.50 5.74
CA ALA A 301 28.34 -26.55 5.04
C ALA A 301 29.01 -27.92 5.16
N ALA A 302 28.86 -28.60 6.30
CA ALA A 302 29.41 -29.94 6.55
C ALA A 302 28.58 -31.06 5.88
N GLU A 303 27.26 -31.01 6.01
CA GLU A 303 26.32 -31.98 5.43
C GLU A 303 25.23 -31.21 4.67
N PRO A 304 25.29 -31.14 3.33
CA PRO A 304 24.26 -30.48 2.53
C PRO A 304 22.92 -31.21 2.66
N GLY A 305 22.00 -30.65 3.44
CA GLY A 305 20.67 -31.21 3.66
C GLY A 305 20.11 -30.90 5.06
N THR A 306 18.82 -31.17 5.25
CA THR A 306 18.13 -30.95 6.52
C THR A 306 17.92 -32.27 7.26
N GLY A 307 18.01 -32.25 8.59
CA GLY A 307 17.73 -33.44 9.41
C GLY A 307 18.84 -34.52 9.46
N GLY A 308 20.03 -34.22 8.95
CA GLY A 308 21.23 -35.08 9.04
C GLY A 308 21.85 -35.18 10.45
N ALA A 309 23.00 -35.84 10.56
CA ALA A 309 23.67 -36.02 11.86
C ALA A 309 24.25 -34.69 12.36
N ALA A 310 24.88 -33.91 11.47
CA ALA A 310 25.39 -32.59 11.80
C ALA A 310 24.26 -31.63 12.23
N TRP A 311 23.10 -31.70 11.56
CA TRP A 311 21.92 -30.89 11.89
C TRP A 311 21.36 -31.23 13.29
N ARG A 312 21.23 -32.52 13.63
CA ARG A 312 20.74 -32.93 14.95
C ARG A 312 21.71 -32.58 16.09
N ALA A 313 23.01 -32.62 15.83
CA ALA A 313 24.02 -32.22 16.80
C ALA A 313 23.86 -30.75 17.24
N VAL A 314 23.38 -29.86 16.35
CA VAL A 314 23.07 -28.46 16.70
C VAL A 314 21.95 -28.37 17.75
N LEU A 315 20.91 -29.19 17.62
CA LEU A 315 19.81 -29.23 18.60
C LEU A 315 20.29 -29.76 19.95
N GLU A 316 21.14 -30.78 19.95
CA GLU A 316 21.74 -31.35 21.16
C GLU A 316 22.66 -30.34 21.86
N GLU A 317 23.44 -29.54 21.11
CA GLU A 317 24.31 -28.50 21.65
C GLU A 317 23.51 -27.43 22.44
N PHE A 318 22.34 -27.04 21.92
CA PHE A 318 21.50 -26.02 22.56
C PHE A 318 20.54 -26.56 23.62
N ALA A 319 20.43 -27.87 23.84
CA ALA A 319 19.49 -28.45 24.79
C ALA A 319 19.60 -27.91 26.23
N GLY A 320 20.77 -27.38 26.61
CA GLY A 320 21.00 -26.74 27.92
C GLY A 320 20.61 -25.25 28.02
N ASP A 321 20.19 -24.61 26.92
CA ASP A 321 19.81 -23.20 26.84
C ASP A 321 18.38 -23.09 26.26
N PRO A 322 17.35 -22.89 27.11
CA PRO A 322 15.95 -22.93 26.68
C PRO A 322 15.61 -21.97 25.54
N ASP A 323 16.12 -20.75 25.58
CA ASP A 323 15.78 -19.71 24.59
C ASP A 323 16.41 -20.02 23.22
N ALA A 324 17.68 -20.45 23.23
CA ALA A 324 18.37 -20.84 22.00
C ALA A 324 17.81 -22.14 21.41
N TYR A 325 17.46 -23.10 22.28
CA TYR A 325 16.85 -24.36 21.88
C TYR A 325 15.48 -24.16 21.25
N GLU A 326 14.64 -23.28 21.78
CA GLU A 326 13.31 -22.99 21.22
C GLU A 326 13.43 -22.49 19.77
N VAL A 327 14.32 -21.54 19.52
CA VAL A 327 14.57 -21.02 18.17
C VAL A 327 15.13 -22.11 17.26
N ALA A 328 16.12 -22.88 17.74
CA ALA A 328 16.74 -23.92 16.95
C ALA A 328 15.74 -25.02 16.55
N ARG A 329 14.88 -25.41 17.49
CA ARG A 329 13.80 -26.38 17.27
C ARG A 329 12.79 -25.85 16.26
N ALA A 330 12.33 -24.60 16.40
CA ALA A 330 11.35 -24.03 15.47
C ALA A 330 11.86 -24.01 14.02
N VAL A 331 13.13 -23.60 13.81
CA VAL A 331 13.76 -23.63 12.47
C VAL A 331 13.90 -25.07 11.96
N SER A 332 14.31 -26.01 12.82
CA SER A 332 14.46 -27.42 12.44
C SER A 332 13.14 -28.08 12.07
N ASP A 333 12.09 -27.88 12.85
CA ASP A 333 10.77 -28.46 12.61
C ASP A 333 10.20 -27.98 11.26
N LEU A 334 10.41 -26.70 10.93
CA LEU A 334 9.97 -26.09 9.67
C LEU A 334 10.52 -26.81 8.43
N VAL A 335 11.80 -27.19 8.46
CA VAL A 335 12.51 -27.73 7.29
C VAL A 335 12.62 -29.25 7.26
N THR A 336 12.36 -29.91 8.40
CA THR A 336 12.35 -31.39 8.49
C THR A 336 10.95 -31.97 8.30
N ALA A 337 9.90 -31.18 8.58
CA ALA A 337 8.52 -31.52 8.33
C ALA A 337 7.80 -30.40 7.54
N PRO A 338 8.29 -30.06 6.33
CA PRO A 338 7.70 -29.00 5.52
C PRO A 338 6.27 -29.35 5.09
N LEU A 339 5.46 -28.32 4.88
CA LEU A 339 4.12 -28.45 4.31
C LEU A 339 4.23 -28.94 2.87
N ARG A 340 3.51 -30.00 2.52
CA ARG A 340 3.38 -30.42 1.12
C ARG A 340 2.33 -29.57 0.40
N PRO A 341 2.36 -29.48 -0.94
CA PRO A 341 1.35 -28.75 -1.71
C PRO A 341 -0.09 -29.12 -1.34
N GLU A 342 -0.37 -30.39 -1.06
CA GLU A 342 -1.72 -30.87 -0.69
C GLU A 342 -2.13 -30.49 0.75
N GLN A 343 -1.21 -29.91 1.53
CA GLN A 343 -1.39 -29.50 2.92
C GLN A 343 -1.39 -27.98 3.09
N LEU A 344 -1.39 -27.23 1.99
CA LEU A 344 -1.43 -25.76 1.98
C LEU A 344 -2.83 -25.25 2.31
N THR A 345 -3.33 -25.58 3.49
CA THR A 345 -4.60 -25.04 4.00
C THR A 345 -4.36 -23.85 4.92
N PRO A 346 -5.33 -22.91 5.03
CA PRO A 346 -5.24 -21.78 5.96
C PRO A 346 -4.86 -22.20 7.39
N ALA A 347 -5.45 -23.27 7.92
CA ALA A 347 -5.14 -23.76 9.26
C ALA A 347 -3.65 -24.17 9.41
N ARG A 348 -3.08 -24.80 8.39
CA ARG A 348 -1.67 -25.23 8.38
C ARG A 348 -0.72 -24.06 8.20
N LEU A 349 -1.05 -23.11 7.33
CA LEU A 349 -0.25 -21.90 7.11
C LEU A 349 -0.22 -21.00 8.36
N ARG A 350 -1.36 -20.86 9.07
CA ARG A 350 -1.40 -20.15 10.36
C ARG A 350 -0.52 -20.83 11.41
N ALA A 351 -0.56 -22.15 11.50
CA ALA A 351 0.30 -22.90 12.42
C ALA A 351 1.79 -22.74 12.06
N ALA A 352 2.13 -22.81 10.77
CA ALA A 352 3.50 -22.70 10.30
C ALA A 352 4.09 -21.29 10.54
N THR A 353 3.29 -20.24 10.45
CA THR A 353 3.72 -18.83 10.62
C THR A 353 3.63 -18.33 12.07
N ALA A 354 3.08 -19.12 12.99
CA ALA A 354 2.90 -18.73 14.39
C ALA A 354 4.20 -18.33 15.08
N TRP A 355 5.28 -19.09 14.88
CA TRP A 355 6.60 -18.79 15.43
C TRP A 355 7.17 -17.49 14.84
N LEU A 356 7.07 -17.29 13.53
CA LEU A 356 7.51 -16.06 12.88
C LEU A 356 6.82 -14.83 13.48
N GLY A 357 5.50 -14.89 13.68
CA GLY A 357 4.75 -13.79 14.30
C GLY A 357 5.17 -13.49 15.74
N GLN A 358 5.44 -14.52 16.55
CA GLN A 358 5.99 -14.33 17.90
C GLN A 358 7.38 -13.67 17.84
N ARG A 359 8.23 -14.11 16.91
CA ARG A 359 9.59 -13.59 16.75
C ARG A 359 9.62 -12.13 16.28
N LEU A 360 8.80 -11.79 15.29
CA LEU A 360 8.66 -10.42 14.79
C LEU A 360 8.18 -9.46 15.90
N ARG A 361 7.19 -9.87 16.71
CA ARG A 361 6.73 -9.07 17.86
C ARG A 361 7.80 -8.89 18.94
N ALA A 362 8.59 -9.93 19.21
CA ALA A 362 9.66 -9.86 20.20
C ALA A 362 10.80 -8.92 19.76
N LEU A 363 11.13 -8.91 18.46
CA LEU A 363 12.20 -8.08 17.90
C LEU A 363 11.75 -6.65 17.53
N GLY A 364 10.48 -6.48 17.18
CA GLY A 364 9.94 -5.28 16.51
C GLY A 364 9.62 -4.09 17.41
N GLN A 365 10.12 -4.04 18.65
CA GLN A 365 9.88 -2.87 19.52
C GLN A 365 10.63 -1.64 18.99
N GLY A 366 9.92 -0.81 18.21
CA GLY A 366 10.38 0.50 17.75
C GLY A 366 11.04 0.51 16.36
N ASP A 367 11.20 -0.63 15.69
CA ASP A 367 11.76 -0.67 14.32
C ASP A 367 10.65 -0.63 13.25
N PRO A 368 10.63 0.39 12.36
CA PRO A 368 9.62 0.51 11.32
C PRO A 368 9.61 -0.64 10.30
N GLY A 369 10.77 -1.28 10.03
CA GLY A 369 10.87 -2.40 9.10
C GLY A 369 10.19 -3.66 9.63
N LEU A 370 10.47 -4.00 10.89
CA LEU A 370 9.86 -5.12 11.59
C LEU A 370 8.36 -4.93 11.85
N LEU A 371 7.92 -3.70 12.12
CA LEU A 371 6.50 -3.38 12.21
C LEU A 371 5.79 -3.66 10.86
N ARG A 372 6.40 -3.27 9.73
CA ARG A 372 5.85 -3.57 8.39
C ARG A 372 5.79 -5.07 8.11
N ALA A 373 6.83 -5.82 8.45
CA ALA A 373 6.83 -7.28 8.31
C ALA A 373 5.73 -7.94 9.17
N SER A 374 5.49 -7.40 10.37
CA SER A 374 4.41 -7.84 11.25
C SER A 374 3.04 -7.52 10.65
N THR A 375 2.86 -6.33 10.07
CA THR A 375 1.63 -5.96 9.35
C THR A 375 1.39 -6.87 8.14
N HIS A 376 2.42 -7.14 7.33
CA HIS A 376 2.31 -8.07 6.20
C HIS A 376 1.84 -9.46 6.65
N LEU A 377 2.44 -10.00 7.70
CA LEU A 377 1.98 -11.27 8.28
C LEU A 377 0.55 -11.19 8.80
N GLN A 378 0.18 -10.10 9.47
CA GLN A 378 -1.17 -9.93 10.00
C GLN A 378 -2.23 -9.89 8.89
N THR A 379 -1.99 -9.11 7.83
CA THR A 379 -2.86 -9.06 6.65
C THR A 379 -2.97 -10.42 5.96
N PHE A 380 -1.84 -11.14 5.85
CA PHE A 380 -1.84 -12.51 5.31
C PHE A 380 -2.74 -13.45 6.14
N LEU A 381 -2.64 -13.39 7.47
CA LEU A 381 -3.48 -14.20 8.36
C LEU A 381 -4.98 -13.83 8.24
N GLU A 382 -5.30 -12.54 8.11
CA GLU A 382 -6.69 -12.07 7.88
C GLU A 382 -7.28 -12.57 6.55
N VAL A 383 -6.46 -12.62 5.49
CA VAL A 383 -6.86 -13.25 4.22
C VAL A 383 -7.14 -14.73 4.42
N LEU A 384 -6.26 -15.45 5.12
CA LEU A 384 -6.43 -16.88 5.41
C LEU A 384 -7.70 -17.17 6.23
N ASP A 385 -8.08 -16.29 7.14
CA ASP A 385 -9.32 -16.41 7.93
C ASP A 385 -10.58 -16.29 7.05
N THR A 386 -10.46 -15.70 5.85
CA THR A 386 -11.55 -15.54 4.90
C THR A 386 -11.72 -16.76 3.98
N LEU A 387 -10.64 -17.48 3.64
CA LEU A 387 -10.63 -18.57 2.67
C LEU A 387 -11.21 -19.91 3.19
N GLY A 388 -11.45 -20.03 4.50
CA GLY A 388 -11.98 -21.25 5.13
C GLY A 388 -10.91 -22.33 5.39
N ASP A 389 -10.99 -23.00 6.54
CA ASP A 389 -9.88 -23.81 7.08
C ASP A 389 -9.45 -25.02 6.24
N ASP A 390 -10.35 -25.52 5.40
CA ASP A 390 -10.15 -26.72 4.56
C ASP A 390 -9.84 -26.40 3.09
N HIS A 391 -9.84 -25.11 2.69
CA HIS A 391 -9.45 -24.71 1.33
C HIS A 391 -7.98 -25.04 1.09
N VAL A 392 -7.66 -25.74 0.01
CA VAL A 392 -6.29 -26.08 -0.34
C VAL A 392 -5.81 -25.06 -1.38
N LEU A 393 -4.90 -24.19 -0.97
CA LEU A 393 -4.29 -23.21 -1.86
C LEU A 393 -3.26 -23.89 -2.75
N ASP A 394 -3.27 -23.57 -4.04
CA ASP A 394 -2.16 -23.92 -4.91
C ASP A 394 -0.98 -22.94 -4.75
N GLU A 395 0.16 -23.27 -5.35
CA GLU A 395 1.39 -22.45 -5.25
C GLU A 395 1.21 -21.04 -5.82
N ARG A 396 0.39 -20.90 -6.87
CA ARG A 396 0.13 -19.62 -7.52
C ARG A 396 -0.77 -18.75 -6.65
N GLU A 397 -1.86 -19.31 -6.14
CA GLU A 397 -2.79 -18.64 -5.22
C GLU A 397 -2.06 -18.18 -3.96
N LEU A 398 -1.23 -19.04 -3.36
CA LEU A 398 -0.40 -18.67 -2.22
C LEU A 398 0.52 -17.48 -2.56
N SER A 399 1.19 -17.51 -3.71
CA SER A 399 2.08 -16.43 -4.15
C SER A 399 1.32 -15.11 -4.32
N GLN A 400 0.14 -15.15 -4.96
CA GLN A 400 -0.70 -13.97 -5.16
C GLN A 400 -1.24 -13.40 -3.84
N VAL A 401 -1.67 -14.27 -2.92
CA VAL A 401 -2.10 -13.88 -1.57
C VAL A 401 -0.96 -13.20 -0.81
N LEU A 402 0.26 -13.75 -0.91
CA LEU A 402 1.45 -13.19 -0.26
C LEU A 402 1.84 -11.83 -0.81
N GLU A 403 1.87 -11.69 -2.12
CA GLU A 403 2.17 -10.42 -2.79
C GLU A 403 1.13 -9.35 -2.46
N ALA A 404 -0.16 -9.71 -2.53
CA ALA A 404 -1.24 -8.79 -2.22
C ALA A 404 -1.23 -8.33 -0.76
N SER A 405 -0.88 -9.22 0.17
CA SER A 405 -0.82 -8.91 1.61
C SER A 405 0.39 -8.04 2.00
N GLY A 406 1.42 -7.97 1.14
CA GLY A 406 2.66 -7.23 1.42
C GLY A 406 2.54 -5.72 1.27
N GLY A 407 1.50 -5.26 0.57
CA GLY A 407 1.33 -3.85 0.24
C GLY A 407 2.55 -3.29 -0.48
N ARG A 408 2.84 -2.01 -0.28
CA ARG A 408 4.04 -1.35 -0.82
C ARG A 408 4.71 -0.50 0.25
N ALA A 409 6.03 -0.59 0.36
CA ALA A 409 6.78 0.12 1.39
C ALA A 409 7.67 1.23 0.80
N ALA A 410 7.53 2.45 1.34
CA ALA A 410 8.41 3.58 1.04
C ALA A 410 9.87 3.26 1.44
N SER A 411 10.82 3.81 0.69
CA SER A 411 12.26 3.60 0.92
C SER A 411 12.69 4.09 2.31
N PRO A 412 13.48 3.34 3.08
CA PRO A 412 14.02 3.80 4.37
C PRO A 412 15.00 4.98 4.23
N PHE A 413 15.52 5.20 3.02
CA PHE A 413 16.38 6.33 2.68
C PHE A 413 15.59 7.59 2.34
N ALA A 414 14.31 7.45 1.98
CA ALA A 414 13.41 8.56 1.72
C ALA A 414 12.79 9.02 3.04
N ARG A 415 13.49 9.93 3.72
CA ARG A 415 13.06 10.52 4.99
C ARG A 415 12.72 11.99 4.74
N PRO A 416 11.42 12.34 4.65
CA PRO A 416 11.04 13.72 4.39
C PRO A 416 11.39 14.59 5.59
N GLU A 417 11.99 15.75 5.33
CA GLU A 417 12.38 16.74 6.34
C GLU A 417 11.61 18.03 6.11
N ALA A 418 11.13 18.64 7.21
CA ALA A 418 10.35 19.86 7.13
C ALA A 418 11.21 21.06 6.69
N SER A 419 10.67 21.89 5.81
CA SER A 419 11.28 23.15 5.37
C SER A 419 10.27 24.29 5.48
N GLY A 420 10.70 25.44 6.00
CA GLY A 420 9.89 26.66 6.04
C GLY A 420 9.94 27.47 4.73
N GLU A 421 10.93 27.23 3.88
CA GLU A 421 11.22 28.04 2.68
C GLU A 421 10.89 27.32 1.37
N ARG A 422 10.58 26.02 1.43
CA ARG A 422 10.40 25.16 0.26
C ARG A 422 9.15 24.33 0.42
N THR A 423 8.45 24.13 -0.69
CA THR A 423 7.35 23.17 -0.76
C THR A 423 7.71 22.08 -1.77
N SER A 424 7.48 20.83 -1.40
CA SER A 424 7.57 19.69 -2.32
C SER A 424 6.17 19.24 -2.72
N CYS A 425 6.01 18.81 -3.97
CA CYS A 425 4.82 18.10 -4.43
C CYS A 425 5.22 16.97 -5.38
N THR A 426 4.34 15.99 -5.54
CA THR A 426 4.59 14.83 -6.42
C THR A 426 3.76 14.86 -7.69
N ARG A 427 2.83 15.82 -7.80
CA ARG A 427 1.98 15.99 -8.97
C ARG A 427 1.96 17.46 -9.41
N PRO A 428 1.94 17.74 -10.73
CA PRO A 428 1.84 19.11 -11.22
C PRO A 428 0.62 19.87 -10.68
N ALA A 429 -0.53 19.19 -10.53
CA ALA A 429 -1.77 19.79 -10.01
C ALA A 429 -1.66 20.31 -8.56
N GLN A 430 -0.69 19.83 -7.79
CA GLN A 430 -0.47 20.27 -6.41
C GLN A 430 0.36 21.56 -6.33
N LEU A 431 1.02 21.95 -7.43
CA LEU A 431 1.81 23.17 -7.49
C LEU A 431 0.96 24.40 -7.19
N ARG A 432 1.51 25.29 -6.37
CA ARG A 432 0.84 26.52 -5.97
C ARG A 432 1.09 27.58 -7.02
N ALA A 433 0.04 28.30 -7.39
CA ALA A 433 0.14 29.44 -8.30
C ALA A 433 0.65 30.71 -7.60
N ASP A 434 1.53 30.57 -6.62
CA ASP A 434 2.02 31.66 -5.75
C ASP A 434 3.25 32.40 -6.35
N GLY A 435 3.67 31.99 -7.56
CA GLY A 435 4.87 32.48 -8.24
C GLY A 435 6.14 31.89 -7.65
N GLY A 436 7.27 32.13 -8.32
CA GLY A 436 8.58 31.60 -7.91
C GLY A 436 9.13 30.56 -8.89
N ASP A 437 10.28 30.01 -8.53
CA ASP A 437 10.97 29.01 -9.35
C ASP A 437 10.42 27.61 -9.06
N VAL A 438 10.23 26.81 -10.11
CA VAL A 438 9.87 25.39 -9.98
C VAL A 438 11.06 24.55 -10.44
N LEU A 439 11.59 23.72 -9.55
CA LEU A 439 12.47 22.63 -9.92
C LEU A 439 11.61 21.40 -10.20
N TRP A 440 11.57 20.96 -11.45
CA TRP A 440 10.94 19.70 -11.82
C TRP A 440 11.98 18.58 -11.88
N TRP A 441 11.91 17.67 -10.90
CA TRP A 441 12.71 16.46 -10.82
C TRP A 441 11.96 15.27 -11.44
N GLY A 442 12.62 14.57 -12.36
CA GLY A 442 12.06 13.37 -13.00
C GLY A 442 10.96 13.67 -14.02
N ALA A 443 11.20 14.62 -14.92
CA ALA A 443 10.24 15.03 -15.96
C ALA A 443 10.05 13.98 -17.07
N ASP A 444 9.68 12.75 -16.68
CA ASP A 444 9.32 11.67 -17.61
C ASP A 444 7.81 11.65 -17.85
N ARG A 445 7.38 11.07 -18.99
CA ARG A 445 5.99 10.85 -19.30
C ARG A 445 5.44 9.73 -18.41
N GLN A 446 4.75 10.11 -17.34
CA GLN A 446 3.89 9.18 -16.63
C GLN A 446 2.58 9.05 -17.41
N ASP A 447 2.37 7.91 -18.06
CA ASP A 447 1.08 7.59 -18.66
C ASP A 447 0.03 7.47 -17.55
N ALA A 448 -1.05 8.24 -17.67
CA ALA A 448 -2.17 8.13 -16.75
C ALA A 448 -2.75 6.71 -16.87
N ARG A 449 -2.86 6.00 -15.74
CA ARG A 449 -3.56 4.71 -15.72
C ARG A 449 -4.98 4.93 -16.21
N THR A 450 -5.35 4.23 -17.28
CA THR A 450 -6.72 4.20 -17.77
C THR A 450 -7.58 3.49 -16.73
N GLY A 451 -8.70 4.11 -16.33
CA GLY A 451 -9.69 3.47 -15.47
C GLY A 451 -10.36 2.28 -16.16
N VAL A 452 -11.30 1.65 -15.47
CA VAL A 452 -12.14 0.59 -16.06
C VAL A 452 -12.88 1.15 -17.28
N THR A 453 -12.75 0.48 -18.41
CA THR A 453 -13.54 0.76 -19.61
C THR A 453 -14.88 0.01 -19.54
N TRP A 454 -15.95 0.76 -19.74
CA TRP A 454 -17.31 0.25 -19.82
C TRP A 454 -17.80 0.33 -21.27
N ASP A 455 -18.50 -0.71 -21.72
CA ASP A 455 -19.17 -0.69 -23.01
C ASP A 455 -20.36 0.28 -22.96
N ALA A 456 -20.76 0.83 -24.10
CA ALA A 456 -21.86 1.80 -24.16
C ALA A 456 -23.16 1.27 -23.53
N SER A 457 -23.48 -0.02 -23.75
CA SER A 457 -24.65 -0.66 -23.15
C SER A 457 -24.54 -0.83 -21.63
N GLU A 458 -23.33 -0.88 -21.08
CA GLU A 458 -23.11 -0.96 -19.64
C GLU A 458 -23.13 0.42 -18.99
N VAL A 459 -22.78 1.48 -19.73
CA VAL A 459 -22.92 2.87 -19.26
C VAL A 459 -24.39 3.30 -19.24
N GLU A 460 -25.20 2.80 -20.18
CA GLU A 460 -26.63 3.10 -20.25
C GLU A 460 -27.49 2.32 -19.24
N ALA A 461 -27.05 1.12 -18.83
CA ALA A 461 -27.75 0.21 -17.92
C ALA A 461 -27.54 0.59 -16.45
#